data_AF-A0A238C4E8-F1
#
_entry.id   AF-A0A238C4E8-F1
#
_cell.length_a   1.000
_cell.length_b   1.000
_cell.length_c   1.000
_cell.angle_alpha   90.00
_cell.angle_beta   90.00
_cell.angle_gamma   90.00
#
_symmetry.space_group_name_H-M   'P 1'
#
loop_
_entity.id
_entity.type
_entity.pdbx_description
1 polymer ?
#
loop_
_entity_poly.entity_id
_entity_poly.type
_entity_poly.pdbx_seq_one_letter_code
_entity_poly.pdbx_strand_id
1 'polypeptide(L)'
;MESIDLEQQQLQQSFSNVKDLEVTNIDVNFIIKHNSSAEIYQHFKDNADFLLSGKVLPANRQQIIAQILFHANDLYGAFEDERNYLMGEILYSWAARQQKVSIGTLWTQQKHYCLLDTIHEQFDYFGELLEQTLSGLQYLKERCNNSEFEIFYTKFQQLAHYFLYYSVIVSRQPPSVVIKCGDAEKHRRSRFWFNTELRYDLERIDYAKIIRLRILGGHAFDLDINNNGVEIRCFLITDDTARHLLTDAYYNIYENEEFSIEPPCAVFSKKDGNLKAKFDDMRVAKKDHLRRDSVATKRYCLCYNIQLEASHGIKLIGKKVSLPFAILVGPKSDVEARLFLERSFSDLVRRPLSDMPQKVYCQEMAEALEMKFQAIVETPQKPTDEPIMVQPRMFTLQDKEHIILRLKPNKDGQIMLENFLKLAVCQEYIKNKTTNEGEWKLVAFFDWFFKIAEIINKYLYQMWTDGLIYGFCGKDEAEELLKNVRQHSCLLIRFSDVEYGKIKISVRYRNNVLQHHWYDYSDLNVRSLSKELLTNHKFSEIDHIYPDINLEAALGERKKSSKNKKPRILNPTPFYFDNQCAATSSF
;
A
#
# COMPACT_ATOMS: atom_id res chain seq x y z
N MET A 1 11.43 -15.56 52.89
CA MET A 1 10.72 -14.35 52.44
C MET A 1 11.33 -13.93 51.10
N GLU A 2 11.27 -14.84 50.13
CA GLU A 2 11.85 -14.75 48.77
C GLU A 2 11.27 -15.92 47.95
N SER A 3 9.93 -16.01 47.93
CA SER A 3 9.22 -17.18 47.35
C SER A 3 7.82 -16.84 46.83
N ILE A 4 7.49 -15.56 46.72
CA ILE A 4 6.16 -15.08 46.32
C ILE A 4 6.23 -14.20 45.04
N ASP A 5 7.42 -13.76 44.61
CA ASP A 5 7.58 -12.90 43.42
C ASP A 5 7.78 -13.65 42.08
N LEU A 6 7.84 -14.99 42.09
CA LEU A 6 8.01 -15.79 40.85
C LEU A 6 6.67 -16.25 40.24
N GLU A 7 5.58 -16.28 41.01
CA GLU A 7 4.24 -16.63 40.49
C GLU A 7 3.49 -15.43 39.90
N GLN A 8 3.87 -14.19 40.25
CA GLN A 8 3.27 -12.99 39.63
C GLN A 8 3.91 -12.60 38.28
N GLN A 9 5.10 -13.10 37.95
CA GLN A 9 5.73 -12.85 36.64
C GLN A 9 5.39 -13.91 35.57
N GLN A 10 4.88 -15.09 35.95
CA GLN A 10 4.45 -16.12 34.98
C GLN A 10 2.99 -16.00 34.50
N LEU A 11 2.19 -15.10 35.08
CA LEU A 11 0.80 -14.86 34.67
C LEU A 11 0.62 -13.69 33.68
N GLN A 12 1.72 -13.07 33.21
CA GLN A 12 1.69 -11.94 32.28
C GLN A 12 2.21 -12.23 30.86
N GLN A 13 2.61 -13.48 30.56
CA GLN A 13 3.19 -13.85 29.25
C GLN A 13 2.36 -14.86 28.44
N SER A 14 1.09 -15.05 28.76
CA SER A 14 0.24 -16.05 28.09
C SER A 14 -1.14 -15.54 27.69
N PHE A 15 -1.28 -14.29 27.23
CA PHE A 15 -2.48 -13.85 26.51
C PHE A 15 -2.18 -12.67 25.55
N SER A 16 -1.78 -12.96 24.31
CA SER A 16 -2.00 -12.04 23.18
C SER A 16 -1.83 -12.72 21.82
N ASN A 17 -2.46 -13.88 21.63
CA ASN A 17 -2.85 -14.33 20.30
C ASN A 17 -4.38 -14.46 20.29
N VAL A 18 -4.98 -13.80 19.29
CA VAL A 18 -6.37 -13.92 18.84
C VAL A 18 -7.41 -13.14 19.67
N LYS A 19 -7.66 -11.90 19.24
CA LYS A 19 -9.02 -11.33 19.10
C LYS A 19 -9.06 -10.80 17.66
N ASP A 20 -9.62 -11.53 16.70
CA ASP A 20 -11.05 -11.57 16.36
C ASP A 20 -11.74 -10.20 16.44
N LEU A 21 -11.91 -9.63 15.23
CA LEU A 21 -13.05 -8.93 14.64
C LEU A 21 -13.85 -7.90 15.48
N GLU A 22 -13.98 -6.72 14.86
CA GLU A 22 -15.12 -5.81 14.97
C GLU A 22 -15.43 -5.22 16.36
N VAL A 23 -14.58 -4.27 16.75
CA VAL A 23 -15.06 -3.08 17.44
C VAL A 23 -14.61 -1.91 16.57
N THR A 24 -15.57 -1.20 15.97
CA THR A 24 -15.36 0.10 15.31
C THR A 24 -14.67 1.01 16.31
N ASN A 25 -13.34 1.13 16.20
CA ASN A 25 -12.52 1.90 17.12
C ASN A 25 -12.65 3.37 16.72
N ILE A 26 -13.83 3.94 16.99
CA ILE A 26 -14.13 5.35 16.77
C ILE A 26 -13.24 6.15 17.73
N ASP A 27 -12.55 7.17 17.20
CA ASP A 27 -11.58 7.95 17.97
C ASP A 27 -12.27 8.65 19.16
N VAL A 28 -11.73 8.45 20.37
CA VAL A 28 -12.28 9.06 21.59
C VAL A 28 -12.35 10.58 21.50
N ASN A 29 -11.34 11.20 20.87
CA ASN A 29 -11.31 12.64 20.68
C ASN A 29 -12.38 13.12 19.69
N PHE A 30 -12.68 12.31 18.65
CA PHE A 30 -13.83 12.57 17.77
C PHE A 30 -15.13 12.54 18.58
N ILE A 31 -15.35 11.50 19.39
CA ILE A 31 -16.57 11.35 20.21
C ILE A 31 -16.77 12.57 21.12
N ILE A 32 -15.71 13.06 21.79
CA ILE A 32 -15.79 14.22 22.67
C ILE A 32 -16.20 15.48 21.89
N LYS A 33 -15.56 15.75 20.75
CA LYS A 33 -15.86 16.92 19.92
C LYS A 33 -17.27 16.84 19.34
N HIS A 34 -17.63 15.68 18.78
CA HIS A 34 -18.94 15.45 18.18
C HIS A 34 -20.07 15.60 19.21
N ASN A 35 -19.92 15.02 20.41
CA ASN A 35 -20.90 15.17 21.48
C ASN A 35 -21.06 16.64 21.90
N SER A 36 -19.96 17.40 22.01
CA SER A 36 -20.03 18.84 22.30
C SER A 36 -20.82 19.59 21.22
N SER A 37 -20.58 19.29 19.94
CA SER A 37 -21.33 19.88 18.83
C SER A 37 -22.82 19.49 18.88
N ALA A 38 -23.13 18.22 19.16
CA ALA A 38 -24.48 17.69 19.23
C ALA A 38 -25.28 18.28 20.42
N GLU A 39 -24.66 18.48 21.57
CA GLU A 39 -25.28 19.12 22.74
C GLU A 39 -25.69 20.57 22.44
N ILE A 40 -24.80 21.35 21.81
CA ILE A 40 -25.10 22.73 21.42
C ILE A 40 -26.19 22.76 20.35
N TYR A 41 -26.13 21.83 19.38
CA TYR A 41 -27.17 21.68 18.36
C TYR A 41 -28.54 21.39 18.97
N GLN A 42 -28.62 20.54 20.01
CA GLN A 42 -29.89 20.24 20.67
C GLN A 42 -30.52 21.50 21.26
N HIS A 43 -29.74 22.36 21.91
CA HIS A 43 -30.22 23.65 22.40
C HIS A 43 -30.66 24.60 21.28
N PHE A 44 -29.93 24.63 20.17
CA PHE A 44 -30.33 25.39 18.98
C PHE A 44 -31.67 24.88 18.44
N LYS A 45 -31.82 23.57 18.27
CA LYS A 45 -33.00 22.89 17.74
C LYS A 45 -34.22 23.12 18.61
N ASP A 46 -34.11 22.93 19.92
CA ASP A 46 -35.24 23.09 20.85
C ASP A 46 -35.80 24.52 20.81
N ASN A 47 -34.91 25.53 20.75
CA ASN A 47 -35.31 26.93 20.63
C ASN A 47 -35.91 27.25 19.26
N ALA A 48 -35.35 26.70 18.18
CA ALA A 48 -35.87 26.86 16.82
C ALA A 48 -37.27 26.23 16.68
N ASP A 49 -37.45 24.99 17.16
CA ASP A 49 -38.72 24.28 17.16
C ASP A 49 -39.75 25.04 18.00
N PHE A 50 -39.37 25.57 19.17
CA PHE A 50 -40.25 26.38 19.99
C PHE A 50 -40.70 27.65 19.26
N LEU A 51 -39.77 28.37 18.62
CA LEU A 51 -40.08 29.57 17.82
C LEU A 51 -41.01 29.26 16.66
N LEU A 52 -40.76 28.17 15.93
CA LEU A 52 -41.53 27.75 14.76
C LEU A 52 -42.90 27.16 15.13
N SER A 53 -43.08 26.65 16.34
CA SER A 53 -44.37 26.12 16.83
C SER A 53 -45.49 27.17 16.89
N GLY A 54 -45.16 28.47 16.84
CA GLY A 54 -46.11 29.56 16.98
C GLY A 54 -46.67 29.76 18.40
N LYS A 55 -46.23 28.95 19.37
CA LYS A 55 -46.66 29.03 20.78
C LYS A 55 -45.94 30.12 21.58
N VAL A 56 -45.00 30.82 20.96
CA VAL A 56 -44.20 31.87 21.59
C VAL A 56 -45.01 33.16 21.74
N LEU A 57 -45.12 33.64 22.98
CA LEU A 57 -45.71 34.95 23.27
C LEU A 57 -44.94 36.06 22.54
N PRO A 58 -45.61 37.07 21.94
CA PRO A 58 -44.92 38.15 21.21
C PRO A 58 -43.82 38.87 22.01
N ALA A 59 -44.01 39.01 23.33
CA ALA A 59 -43.04 39.63 24.23
C ALA A 59 -41.71 38.84 24.35
N ASN A 60 -41.75 37.51 24.21
CA ASN A 60 -40.59 36.64 24.39
C ASN A 60 -39.89 36.32 23.06
N ARG A 61 -40.50 36.71 21.92
CA ARG A 61 -40.02 36.33 20.59
C ARG A 61 -38.61 36.85 20.31
N GLN A 62 -38.31 38.09 20.69
CA GLN A 62 -36.97 38.66 20.50
C GLN A 62 -35.91 37.96 21.37
N GLN A 63 -36.27 37.57 22.60
CA GLN A 63 -35.37 36.86 23.50
C GLN A 63 -35.01 35.46 22.95
N ILE A 64 -36.00 34.73 22.45
CA ILE A 64 -35.77 33.39 21.86
C ILE A 64 -34.94 33.50 20.58
N ILE A 65 -35.20 34.50 19.72
CA ILE A 65 -34.36 34.76 18.56
C ILE A 65 -32.91 35.04 18.99
N ALA A 66 -32.69 35.84 20.02
CA ALA A 66 -31.34 36.11 20.54
C ALA A 66 -30.66 34.83 21.08
N GLN A 67 -31.40 33.94 21.75
CA GLN A 67 -30.90 32.64 22.20
C GLN A 67 -30.53 31.72 21.03
N ILE A 68 -31.36 31.64 19.99
CA ILE A 68 -31.06 30.85 18.79
C ILE A 68 -29.78 31.37 18.12
N LEU A 69 -29.63 32.69 17.96
CA LEU A 69 -28.45 33.29 17.35
C LEU A 69 -27.19 33.06 18.21
N PHE A 70 -27.32 33.11 19.54
CA PHE A 70 -26.24 32.76 20.45
C PHE A 70 -25.80 31.30 20.27
N HIS A 71 -26.73 30.35 20.30
CA HIS A 71 -26.42 28.94 20.08
C HIS A 71 -25.91 28.66 18.67
N ALA A 72 -26.38 29.37 17.64
CA ALA A 72 -25.86 29.25 16.28
C ALA A 72 -24.39 29.71 16.19
N ASN A 73 -24.00 30.74 16.94
CA ASN A 73 -22.62 31.18 17.01
C ASN A 73 -21.72 30.17 17.74
N ASP A 74 -22.17 29.66 18.88
CA ASP A 74 -21.43 28.64 19.64
C ASP A 74 -21.29 27.35 18.83
N LEU A 75 -22.36 26.93 18.14
CA LEU A 75 -22.37 25.76 17.28
C LEU A 75 -21.42 25.93 16.10
N TYR A 76 -21.34 27.13 15.50
CA TYR A 76 -20.37 27.42 14.45
C TYR A 76 -18.94 27.24 14.94
N GLY A 77 -18.63 27.72 16.15
CA GLY A 77 -17.32 27.53 16.78
C GLY A 77 -16.99 26.05 17.03
N ALA A 78 -17.96 25.29 17.53
CA ALA A 78 -17.82 23.85 17.75
C ALA A 78 -17.59 23.08 16.44
N PHE A 79 -18.36 23.37 15.39
CA PHE A 79 -18.19 22.77 14.08
C PHE A 79 -16.86 23.11 13.42
N GLU A 80 -16.35 24.33 13.58
CA GLU A 80 -15.01 24.68 13.10
C GLU A 80 -13.94 23.82 13.78
N ASP A 81 -14.00 23.64 15.09
CA ASP A 81 -13.07 22.80 15.85
C ASP A 81 -13.17 21.32 15.46
N GLU A 82 -14.38 20.77 15.37
CA GLU A 82 -14.62 19.39 14.95
C GLU A 82 -14.16 19.14 13.50
N ARG A 83 -14.51 20.03 12.57
CA ARG A 83 -14.06 19.96 11.16
C ARG A 83 -12.55 20.01 11.07
N ASN A 84 -11.91 20.93 11.80
CA ASN A 84 -10.44 21.06 11.78
C ASN A 84 -9.76 19.80 12.30
N TYR A 85 -10.35 19.15 13.30
CA TYR A 85 -9.85 17.87 13.80
C TYR A 85 -10.05 16.73 12.79
N LEU A 86 -11.25 16.59 12.21
CA LEU A 86 -11.55 15.58 11.18
C LEU A 86 -10.62 15.73 9.95
N MET A 87 -10.43 16.96 9.47
CA MET A 87 -9.62 17.23 8.27
C MET A 87 -8.11 17.23 8.57
N GLY A 88 -7.71 17.92 9.64
CA GLY A 88 -6.32 18.23 9.95
C GLY A 88 -5.58 17.12 10.67
N GLU A 89 -6.27 16.33 11.50
CA GLU A 89 -5.65 15.23 12.26
C GLU A 89 -6.04 13.88 11.67
N ILE A 90 -7.33 13.60 11.48
CA ILE A 90 -7.78 12.26 11.05
C ILE A 90 -7.49 12.01 9.57
N LEU A 91 -8.09 12.80 8.68
CA LEU A 91 -7.96 12.59 7.23
C LEU A 91 -6.54 12.85 6.74
N TYR A 92 -5.88 13.89 7.26
CA TYR A 92 -4.49 14.18 6.96
C TYR A 92 -3.56 13.04 7.37
N SER A 93 -3.68 12.51 8.60
CA SER A 93 -2.84 11.38 9.04
C SER A 93 -3.07 10.13 8.19
N TRP A 94 -4.32 9.89 7.79
CA TRP A 94 -4.65 8.82 6.86
C TRP A 94 -3.99 9.03 5.49
N ALA A 95 -4.03 10.25 4.93
CA ALA A 95 -3.43 10.57 3.65
C ALA A 95 -1.89 10.52 3.69
N ALA A 96 -1.27 11.04 4.75
CA ALA A 96 0.18 10.97 4.98
C ALA A 96 0.66 9.50 5.07
N ARG A 97 -0.11 8.66 5.75
CA ARG A 97 0.17 7.21 5.79
C ARG A 97 -0.11 6.53 4.45
N GLN A 98 -1.15 6.94 3.70
CA GLN A 98 -1.44 6.44 2.34
C GLN A 98 -0.22 6.60 1.43
N GLN A 99 0.45 7.75 1.50
CA GLN A 99 1.68 8.01 0.75
C GLN A 99 2.74 6.96 1.05
N LYS A 100 3.04 6.73 2.33
CA LYS A 100 4.06 5.77 2.78
C LYS A 100 3.70 4.32 2.43
N VAL A 101 2.44 3.91 2.57
CA VAL A 101 2.05 2.53 2.24
C VAL A 101 1.93 2.28 0.73
N SER A 102 1.88 3.33 -0.11
CA SER A 102 1.77 3.19 -1.57
C SER A 102 2.99 2.51 -2.23
N ILE A 103 4.09 2.36 -1.49
CA ILE A 103 5.29 1.61 -1.91
C ILE A 103 5.35 0.19 -1.34
N GLY A 104 4.40 -0.18 -0.46
CA GLY A 104 4.32 -1.48 0.19
C GLY A 104 3.43 -2.47 -0.57
N THR A 105 3.25 -3.66 0.02
CA THR A 105 2.46 -4.75 -0.57
C THR A 105 0.98 -4.42 -0.72
N LEU A 106 0.27 -5.15 -1.59
CA LEU A 106 -1.18 -5.01 -1.75
C LEU A 106 -1.92 -5.29 -0.43
N TRP A 107 -1.45 -6.26 0.36
CA TRP A 107 -2.00 -6.52 1.70
C TRP A 107 -1.87 -5.31 2.62
N THR A 108 -0.70 -4.68 2.66
CA THR A 108 -0.42 -3.51 3.50
C THR A 108 -1.28 -2.31 3.10
N GLN A 109 -1.38 -2.05 1.79
CA GLN A 109 -2.24 -1.01 1.24
C GLN A 109 -3.71 -1.26 1.57
N GLN A 110 -4.19 -2.50 1.39
CA GLN A 110 -5.59 -2.86 1.67
C GLN A 110 -5.94 -2.64 3.13
N LYS A 111 -5.09 -3.10 4.06
CA LYS A 111 -5.29 -2.91 5.50
C LYS A 111 -5.43 -1.43 5.85
N HIS A 112 -4.63 -0.56 5.22
CA HIS A 112 -4.74 0.89 5.40
C HIS A 112 -6.00 1.49 4.77
N TYR A 113 -6.40 1.02 3.58
CA TYR A 113 -7.56 1.54 2.87
C TYR A 113 -8.88 1.20 3.54
N CYS A 114 -8.98 0.07 4.23
CA CYS A 114 -10.16 -0.29 5.04
C CYS A 114 -10.39 0.67 6.21
N LEU A 115 -9.35 1.34 6.73
CA LEU A 115 -9.52 2.36 7.79
C LEU A 115 -10.37 3.55 7.33
N LEU A 116 -10.44 3.77 6.02
CA LEU A 116 -11.24 4.85 5.44
C LEU A 116 -12.74 4.65 5.66
N ASP A 117 -13.20 3.42 5.89
CA ASP A 117 -14.62 3.15 6.19
C ASP A 117 -15.01 3.71 7.56
N THR A 118 -14.17 3.51 8.59
CA THR A 118 -14.38 4.13 9.90
C THR A 118 -14.26 5.66 9.86
N ILE A 119 -13.34 6.20 9.06
CA ILE A 119 -13.23 7.66 8.87
C ILE A 119 -14.48 8.20 8.14
N HIS A 120 -15.01 7.45 7.18
CA HIS A 120 -16.22 7.82 6.46
C HIS A 120 -17.42 7.95 7.41
N GLU A 121 -17.60 7.01 8.34
CA GLU A 121 -18.65 7.07 9.37
C GLU A 121 -18.55 8.34 10.22
N GLN A 122 -17.34 8.70 10.67
CA GLN A 122 -17.13 9.93 11.44
C GLN A 122 -17.49 11.20 10.65
N PHE A 123 -17.16 11.20 9.36
CA PHE A 123 -17.51 12.29 8.45
C PHE A 123 -19.02 12.34 8.17
N ASP A 124 -19.70 11.20 8.12
CA ASP A 124 -21.15 11.13 7.94
C ASP A 124 -21.88 11.69 9.17
N TYR A 125 -21.48 11.32 10.40
CA TYR A 125 -22.05 11.90 11.61
C TYR A 125 -21.93 13.43 11.66
N PHE A 126 -20.74 13.97 11.35
CA PHE A 126 -20.54 15.41 11.27
C PHE A 126 -21.37 16.03 10.12
N GLY A 127 -21.40 15.40 8.95
CA GLY A 127 -22.15 15.85 7.79
C GLY A 127 -23.65 15.92 8.04
N GLU A 128 -24.23 14.93 8.72
CA GLU A 128 -25.63 14.88 9.12
C GLU A 128 -25.99 16.04 10.06
N LEU A 129 -25.20 16.24 11.11
CA LEU A 129 -25.46 17.31 12.07
C LEU A 129 -25.34 18.71 11.43
N LEU A 130 -24.37 18.87 10.51
CA LEU A 130 -24.18 20.10 9.74
C LEU A 130 -25.34 20.38 8.78
N GLU A 131 -25.82 19.35 8.06
CA GLU A 131 -26.97 19.46 7.17
C GLU A 131 -28.23 19.84 7.95
N GLN A 132 -28.51 19.14 9.06
CA GLN A 132 -29.68 19.42 9.89
C GLN A 132 -29.67 20.85 10.43
N THR A 133 -28.49 21.37 10.77
CA THR A 133 -28.30 22.77 11.18
C THR A 133 -28.60 23.74 10.03
N LEU A 134 -28.10 23.46 8.83
CA LEU A 134 -28.37 24.27 7.64
C LEU A 134 -29.85 24.29 7.26
N SER A 135 -30.50 23.13 7.27
CA SER A 135 -31.94 22.99 7.05
C SER A 135 -32.74 23.77 8.09
N GLY A 136 -32.39 23.68 9.38
CA GLY A 136 -32.99 24.48 10.45
C GLY A 136 -32.85 25.99 10.24
N LEU A 137 -31.64 26.46 9.90
CA LEU A 137 -31.38 27.86 9.58
C LEU A 137 -32.15 28.33 8.34
N GLN A 138 -32.30 27.48 7.32
CA GLN A 138 -33.09 27.80 6.14
C GLN A 138 -34.57 28.02 6.49
N TYR A 139 -35.17 27.13 7.29
CA TYR A 139 -36.55 27.32 7.76
C TYR A 139 -36.70 28.61 8.57
N LEU A 140 -35.74 28.92 9.45
CA LEU A 140 -35.75 30.16 10.24
C LEU A 140 -35.63 31.40 9.35
N LYS A 141 -34.74 31.38 8.35
CA LYS A 141 -34.57 32.45 7.35
C LYS A 141 -35.86 32.69 6.56
N GLU A 142 -36.55 31.63 6.12
CA GLU A 142 -37.77 31.75 5.31
C GLU A 142 -39.00 32.18 6.13
N ARG A 143 -39.07 31.77 7.40
CA ARG A 143 -40.25 32.00 8.26
C ARG A 143 -40.10 33.21 9.19
N CYS A 144 -38.87 33.65 9.47
CA CYS A 144 -38.59 34.76 10.38
C CYS A 144 -37.96 35.93 9.62
N ASN A 145 -38.52 37.13 9.83
CA ASN A 145 -38.03 38.36 9.22
C ASN A 145 -36.82 38.94 10.00
N ASN A 146 -35.71 38.19 10.07
CA ASN A 146 -34.47 38.61 10.72
C ASN A 146 -33.26 38.35 9.81
N SER A 147 -32.52 39.41 9.47
CA SER A 147 -31.34 39.35 8.61
C SER A 147 -30.18 38.52 9.17
N GLU A 148 -30.09 38.34 10.48
CA GLU A 148 -29.02 37.56 11.11
C GLU A 148 -29.07 36.08 10.72
N PHE A 149 -30.26 35.51 10.49
CA PHE A 149 -30.38 34.12 10.03
C PHE A 149 -29.80 33.93 8.63
N GLU A 150 -29.87 34.93 7.75
CA GLU A 150 -29.20 34.91 6.44
C GLU A 150 -27.68 34.86 6.58
N ILE A 151 -27.14 35.65 7.52
CA ILE A 151 -25.70 35.72 7.78
C ILE A 151 -25.21 34.36 8.29
N PHE A 152 -25.89 33.77 9.27
CA PHE A 152 -25.54 32.44 9.78
C PHE A 152 -25.71 31.37 8.72
N TYR A 153 -26.83 31.33 7.98
CA TYR A 153 -27.02 30.39 6.89
C TYR A 153 -25.85 30.43 5.89
N THR A 154 -25.43 31.63 5.47
CA THR A 154 -24.30 31.81 4.55
C THR A 154 -22.98 31.30 5.16
N LYS A 155 -22.72 31.56 6.45
CA LYS A 155 -21.52 31.07 7.14
C LYS A 155 -21.48 29.54 7.20
N PHE A 156 -22.57 28.90 7.61
CA PHE A 156 -22.65 27.43 7.65
C PHE A 156 -22.60 26.83 6.24
N GLN A 157 -23.14 27.51 5.23
CA GLN A 157 -23.07 27.05 3.83
C GLN A 157 -21.63 27.07 3.32
N GLN A 158 -20.84 28.09 3.69
CA GLN A 158 -19.40 28.13 3.38
C GLN A 158 -18.62 27.04 4.12
N LEU A 159 -18.95 26.79 5.39
CA LEU A 159 -18.37 25.70 6.18
C LEU A 159 -18.65 24.33 5.53
N ALA A 160 -19.90 24.09 5.12
CA ALA A 160 -20.31 22.87 4.41
C ALA A 160 -19.62 22.73 3.05
N HIS A 161 -19.54 23.81 2.27
CA HIS A 161 -18.80 23.81 1.00
C HIS A 161 -17.34 23.39 1.20
N TYR A 162 -16.66 23.97 2.19
CA TYR A 162 -15.28 23.61 2.52
C TYR A 162 -15.18 22.13 2.94
N PHE A 163 -16.02 21.71 3.89
CA PHE A 163 -16.04 20.34 4.39
C PHE A 163 -16.24 19.33 3.25
N LEU A 164 -17.25 19.51 2.41
CA LEU A 164 -17.57 18.61 1.31
C LEU A 164 -16.47 18.58 0.24
N TYR A 165 -15.92 19.74 -0.15
CA TYR A 165 -14.87 19.80 -1.17
C TYR A 165 -13.58 19.09 -0.73
N TYR A 166 -13.16 19.28 0.53
CA TYR A 166 -11.96 18.63 1.04
C TYR A 166 -12.17 17.15 1.38
N SER A 167 -13.42 16.72 1.58
CA SER A 167 -13.79 15.31 1.71
C SER A 167 -13.68 14.50 0.41
N VAL A 168 -13.54 15.16 -0.75
CA VAL A 168 -13.23 14.47 -2.02
C VAL A 168 -11.75 14.09 -2.05
N ILE A 169 -11.47 12.79 -2.06
CA ILE A 169 -10.11 12.26 -1.94
C ILE A 169 -9.78 11.19 -2.99
N VAL A 170 -8.50 11.12 -3.36
CA VAL A 170 -7.93 10.00 -4.11
C VAL A 170 -7.67 8.86 -3.14
N SER A 171 -8.70 8.05 -2.90
CA SER A 171 -8.67 6.94 -1.94
C SER A 171 -7.72 5.81 -2.34
N ARG A 172 -7.32 5.72 -3.62
CA ARG A 172 -6.26 4.82 -4.11
C ARG A 172 -5.35 5.53 -5.12
N GLN A 173 -4.05 5.52 -4.84
CA GLN A 173 -3.04 6.25 -5.60
C GLN A 173 -2.48 5.41 -6.76
N PRO A 174 -1.99 6.04 -7.84
CA PRO A 174 -1.23 5.33 -8.86
C PRO A 174 0.09 4.77 -8.26
N PRO A 175 0.63 3.66 -8.83
CA PRO A 175 1.94 3.16 -8.45
C PRO A 175 3.01 4.25 -8.66
N SER A 176 4.12 4.17 -7.92
CA SER A 176 5.20 5.17 -8.03
C SER A 176 5.90 5.13 -9.39
N VAL A 177 5.87 3.98 -10.05
CA VAL A 177 6.50 3.74 -11.35
C VAL A 177 5.55 2.96 -12.24
N VAL A 178 5.46 3.37 -13.51
CA VAL A 178 4.75 2.66 -14.57
C VAL A 178 5.76 2.27 -15.65
N ILE A 179 6.09 0.98 -15.77
CA ILE A 179 7.14 0.47 -16.67
C ILE A 179 6.55 -0.03 -17.99
N LYS A 180 7.18 0.35 -19.12
CA LYS A 180 6.99 -0.32 -20.41
C LYS A 180 7.78 -1.62 -20.46
N CYS A 181 7.12 -2.77 -20.51
CA CYS A 181 7.79 -4.02 -20.88
C CYS A 181 8.21 -3.98 -22.36
N GLY A 182 9.52 -4.01 -22.61
CA GLY A 182 10.07 -4.35 -23.94
C GLY A 182 10.05 -5.86 -24.16
N ASP A 183 9.89 -6.27 -25.43
CA ASP A 183 9.85 -7.63 -25.99
C ASP A 183 8.69 -8.56 -25.61
N ALA A 184 7.47 -8.01 -25.51
CA ALA A 184 6.25 -8.77 -25.84
C ALA A 184 6.02 -8.73 -27.36
N GLU A 185 6.93 -9.38 -28.09
CA GLU A 185 7.27 -9.17 -29.50
C GLU A 185 6.21 -9.57 -30.55
N LYS A 186 4.93 -9.81 -30.20
CA LYS A 186 3.95 -10.21 -31.22
C LYS A 186 2.61 -9.50 -31.28
N HIS A 187 2.25 -8.54 -30.41
CA HIS A 187 0.96 -7.84 -30.57
C HIS A 187 1.02 -6.30 -30.54
N ARG A 188 0.31 -5.72 -31.52
CA ARG A 188 0.52 -4.43 -32.22
C ARG A 188 0.10 -3.15 -31.48
N ARG A 189 -0.01 -3.11 -30.15
CA ARG A 189 -0.30 -1.85 -29.42
C ARG A 189 0.42 -1.83 -28.09
N SER A 190 1.48 -1.03 -27.99
CA SER A 190 2.20 -0.73 -26.75
C SER A 190 1.24 -0.03 -25.76
N ARG A 191 0.55 -0.83 -24.94
CA ARG A 191 -0.27 -0.37 -23.82
C ARG A 191 0.58 -0.44 -22.56
N PHE A 192 0.74 0.67 -21.84
CA PHE A 192 1.32 0.68 -20.51
C PHE A 192 0.17 0.38 -19.57
N TRP A 193 0.23 -0.70 -18.82
CA TRP A 193 -0.86 -1.08 -17.95
C TRP A 193 -0.59 -0.48 -16.57
N PHE A 194 -1.59 0.16 -15.97
CA PHE A 194 -1.68 0.22 -14.51
C PHE A 194 -2.18 -1.16 -14.05
N ASN A 195 -1.54 -2.26 -14.49
CA ASN A 195 -2.02 -3.60 -14.19
C ASN A 195 -1.51 -4.05 -12.84
N THR A 196 -2.44 -4.55 -12.05
CA THR A 196 -2.47 -6.00 -11.89
C THR A 196 -3.68 -6.57 -12.65
N GLU A 197 -3.49 -7.56 -13.52
CA GLU A 197 -4.47 -8.55 -14.04
C GLU A 197 -5.65 -8.99 -13.14
N LEU A 198 -6.93 -8.98 -13.56
CA LEU A 198 -8.12 -9.55 -12.87
C LEU A 198 -9.26 -9.54 -13.90
N ARG A 199 -9.60 -10.74 -14.32
CA ARG A 199 -10.76 -11.24 -15.07
C ARG A 199 -10.91 -12.63 -14.44
N TYR A 200 -12.01 -13.11 -13.87
CA TYR A 200 -13.45 -12.81 -13.92
C TYR A 200 -14.08 -13.40 -12.64
N ASP A 201 -15.32 -12.97 -12.35
CA ASP A 201 -16.38 -13.70 -11.64
C ASP A 201 -16.07 -14.48 -10.36
N LEU A 202 -16.24 -13.80 -9.23
CA LEU A 202 -17.03 -14.27 -8.08
C LEU A 202 -17.19 -13.06 -7.13
N GLU A 203 -18.44 -12.74 -6.81
CA GLU A 203 -19.05 -11.66 -6.00
C GLU A 203 -18.30 -10.98 -4.82
N ARG A 204 -16.97 -11.00 -4.69
CA ARG A 204 -16.32 -10.45 -3.48
C ARG A 204 -14.86 -9.98 -3.54
N ILE A 205 -14.22 -9.81 -4.70
CA ILE A 205 -12.80 -9.39 -4.72
C ILE A 205 -12.55 -8.29 -5.74
N ASP A 206 -12.61 -7.04 -5.25
CA ASP A 206 -12.55 -5.82 -6.05
C ASP A 206 -11.32 -4.97 -5.64
N TYR A 207 -10.11 -5.55 -5.59
CA TYR A 207 -9.04 -4.98 -4.74
C TYR A 207 -7.67 -4.67 -5.36
N ALA A 208 -7.36 -4.96 -6.63
CA ALA A 208 -5.97 -4.81 -7.15
C ALA A 208 -5.76 -3.84 -8.33
N LYS A 209 -6.80 -3.14 -8.83
CA LYS A 209 -6.78 -2.52 -10.18
C LYS A 209 -7.14 -1.05 -10.30
N ILE A 210 -7.41 -0.39 -9.18
CA ILE A 210 -8.42 0.65 -9.19
C ILE A 210 -7.89 1.93 -8.59
N ILE A 211 -7.83 2.98 -9.40
CA ILE A 211 -7.75 4.34 -8.89
C ILE A 211 -9.17 4.75 -8.51
N ARG A 212 -9.34 5.19 -7.26
CA ARG A 212 -10.65 5.46 -6.68
C ARG A 212 -10.72 6.86 -6.13
N LEU A 213 -11.70 7.61 -6.60
CA LEU A 213 -12.16 8.82 -5.92
C LEU A 213 -13.32 8.46 -5.01
N ARG A 214 -13.25 8.90 -3.75
CA ARG A 214 -14.31 8.74 -2.75
C ARG A 214 -14.67 10.11 -2.18
N ILE A 215 -15.94 10.26 -1.83
CA ILE A 215 -16.46 11.42 -1.10
C ILE A 215 -16.87 10.94 0.28
N LEU A 216 -16.40 11.62 1.33
CA LEU A 216 -16.73 11.33 2.72
C LEU A 216 -17.79 12.34 3.23
N GLY A 217 -18.71 11.94 4.11
CA GLY A 217 -19.65 12.89 4.72
C GLY A 217 -20.68 13.51 3.78
N GLY A 218 -20.79 12.97 2.56
CA GLY A 218 -21.55 13.57 1.48
C GLY A 218 -23.01 13.14 1.41
N HIS A 219 -23.39 12.08 2.13
CA HIS A 219 -24.70 11.46 2.00
C HIS A 219 -25.84 12.39 2.43
N ALA A 220 -25.68 13.05 3.58
CA ALA A 220 -26.69 13.99 4.09
C ALA A 220 -26.98 15.14 3.12
N PHE A 221 -25.98 15.54 2.31
CA PHE A 221 -26.10 16.62 1.32
C PHE A 221 -26.57 16.14 -0.06
N ASP A 222 -27.19 14.97 -0.14
CA ASP A 222 -27.68 14.33 -1.36
C ASP A 222 -26.63 14.21 -2.48
N LEU A 223 -25.33 14.21 -2.15
CA LEU A 223 -24.29 14.13 -3.17
C LEU A 223 -24.40 12.82 -3.95
N ASP A 224 -24.72 11.73 -3.26
CA ASP A 224 -24.92 10.41 -3.87
C ASP A 224 -26.15 10.33 -4.76
N ILE A 225 -27.20 11.11 -4.48
CA ILE A 225 -28.42 11.17 -5.30
C ILE A 225 -28.19 12.05 -6.52
N ASN A 226 -27.66 13.26 -6.30
CA ASN A 226 -27.51 14.29 -7.34
C ASN A 226 -26.41 13.97 -8.35
N ASN A 227 -25.41 13.16 -7.96
CA ASN A 227 -24.22 12.92 -8.78
C ASN A 227 -24.03 11.47 -9.21
N ASN A 228 -25.00 10.59 -8.97
CA ASN A 228 -24.95 9.23 -9.51
C ASN A 228 -25.02 9.27 -11.04
N GLY A 229 -24.05 8.66 -11.71
CA GLY A 229 -23.94 8.73 -13.17
C GLY A 229 -23.14 9.92 -13.70
N VAL A 230 -22.65 10.84 -12.85
CA VAL A 230 -21.80 11.96 -13.30
C VAL A 230 -20.44 11.45 -13.75
N GLU A 231 -20.05 11.84 -14.96
CA GLU A 231 -18.73 11.54 -15.53
C GLU A 231 -17.65 12.42 -14.90
N ILE A 232 -16.54 11.81 -14.51
CA ILE A 232 -15.34 12.48 -14.05
C ILE A 232 -14.19 12.26 -15.03
N ARG A 233 -13.56 13.35 -15.47
CA ARG A 233 -12.41 13.31 -16.38
C ARG A 233 -11.09 13.30 -15.61
N CYS A 234 -10.14 12.51 -16.11
CA CYS A 234 -8.78 12.39 -15.63
C CYS A 234 -7.80 12.87 -16.71
N PHE A 235 -6.83 13.68 -16.29
CA PHE A 235 -5.77 14.23 -17.13
C PHE A 235 -4.41 13.82 -16.60
N LEU A 236 -3.47 13.52 -17.50
CA LEU A 236 -2.06 13.37 -17.14
C LEU A 236 -1.40 14.75 -17.12
N ILE A 237 -0.89 15.17 -15.98
CA ILE A 237 -0.23 16.46 -15.82
C ILE A 237 1.23 16.30 -15.41
N THR A 238 2.07 17.28 -15.71
CA THR A 238 3.47 17.35 -15.26
C THR A 238 3.60 18.20 -14.00
N ASP A 239 4.78 18.21 -13.39
CA ASP A 239 5.09 19.11 -12.28
C ASP A 239 4.85 20.59 -12.61
N ASP A 240 5.08 21.00 -13.86
CA ASP A 240 4.89 22.39 -14.27
C ASP A 240 3.41 22.77 -14.25
N THR A 241 2.55 21.92 -14.80
CA THR A 241 1.10 22.08 -14.70
C THR A 241 0.62 22.00 -13.25
N ALA A 242 1.16 21.07 -12.46
CA ALA A 242 0.85 20.96 -11.03
C ALA A 242 1.22 22.25 -10.26
N ARG A 243 2.35 22.88 -10.60
CA ARG A 243 2.78 24.15 -10.02
C ARG A 243 1.82 25.29 -10.34
N HIS A 244 1.32 25.36 -11.59
CA HIS A 244 0.27 26.31 -11.95
C HIS A 244 -1.03 26.07 -11.17
N LEU A 245 -1.41 24.81 -10.95
CA LEU A 245 -2.61 24.46 -10.17
C LEU A 245 -2.51 24.83 -8.68
N LEU A 246 -1.30 24.88 -8.12
CA LEU A 246 -1.08 25.35 -6.74
C LEU A 246 -1.31 26.85 -6.61
N THR A 247 -1.08 27.63 -7.67
CA THR A 247 -1.31 29.08 -7.71
C THR A 247 -2.70 29.45 -8.20
N ASP A 248 -3.29 28.64 -9.08
CA ASP A 248 -4.60 28.86 -9.68
C ASP A 248 -5.35 27.52 -9.83
N ALA A 249 -6.28 27.26 -8.91
CA ALA A 249 -7.10 26.04 -8.92
C ALA A 249 -7.98 25.91 -10.19
N TYR A 250 -8.29 27.03 -10.85
CA TYR A 250 -9.11 27.06 -12.06
C TYR A 250 -8.30 26.95 -13.34
N TYR A 251 -6.97 26.87 -13.25
CA TYR A 251 -6.09 26.71 -14.41
C TYR A 251 -6.58 25.60 -15.34
N ASN A 252 -6.70 25.93 -16.64
CA ASN A 252 -7.21 25.00 -17.64
C ASN A 252 -6.16 23.94 -17.96
N ILE A 253 -6.56 22.68 -17.83
CA ILE A 253 -5.70 21.53 -18.13
C ILE A 253 -6.03 21.03 -19.53
N TYR A 254 -4.99 20.78 -20.31
CA TYR A 254 -5.08 20.18 -21.62
C TYR A 254 -4.53 18.76 -21.57
N GLU A 255 -4.86 17.97 -22.58
CA GLU A 255 -4.29 16.63 -22.70
C GLU A 255 -2.77 16.72 -22.84
N ASN A 256 -2.07 15.76 -22.22
CA ASN A 256 -0.63 15.66 -22.35
C ASN A 256 -0.22 15.41 -23.81
N GLU A 257 0.86 16.04 -24.23
CA GLU A 257 1.40 15.98 -25.60
C GLU A 257 2.02 14.61 -25.91
N GLU A 258 2.65 13.99 -24.92
CA GLU A 258 3.45 12.78 -25.10
C GLU A 258 2.64 11.49 -24.88
N PHE A 259 1.66 11.57 -23.97
CA PHE A 259 0.92 10.40 -23.49
C PHE A 259 -0.58 10.66 -23.40
N SER A 260 -1.38 9.63 -23.64
CA SER A 260 -2.80 9.57 -23.30
C SER A 260 -3.04 8.65 -22.10
N ILE A 261 -4.12 8.91 -21.37
CA ILE A 261 -4.64 8.02 -20.33
C ILE A 261 -5.91 7.36 -20.86
N GLU A 262 -6.02 6.05 -20.68
CA GLU A 262 -7.20 5.26 -21.05
C GLU A 262 -7.65 4.39 -19.87
N PRO A 263 -8.92 4.41 -19.42
CA PRO A 263 -9.94 5.36 -19.87
C PRO A 263 -9.65 6.77 -19.32
N PRO A 264 -9.93 7.84 -20.09
CA PRO A 264 -9.77 9.22 -19.64
C PRO A 264 -10.90 9.66 -18.69
N CYS A 265 -11.93 8.83 -18.53
CA CYS A 265 -13.10 9.14 -17.74
C CYS A 265 -13.53 7.95 -16.89
N ALA A 266 -14.18 8.23 -15.77
CA ALA A 266 -14.94 7.27 -14.97
C ALA A 266 -16.30 7.87 -14.61
N VAL A 267 -17.18 7.06 -14.04
CA VAL A 267 -18.52 7.51 -13.63
C VAL A 267 -18.66 7.33 -12.13
N PHE A 268 -19.20 8.35 -11.46
CA PHE A 268 -19.58 8.23 -10.06
C PHE A 268 -20.76 7.27 -9.91
N SER A 269 -20.62 6.31 -9.00
CA SER A 269 -21.67 5.34 -8.70
C SER A 269 -21.80 5.14 -7.19
N LYS A 270 -23.03 5.00 -6.71
CA LYS A 270 -23.32 4.61 -5.33
C LYS A 270 -23.19 3.09 -5.19
N LYS A 271 -22.26 2.62 -4.37
CA LYS A 271 -22.20 1.24 -3.88
C LYS A 271 -21.80 1.22 -2.42
N ASP A 272 -22.47 0.42 -1.61
CA ASP A 272 -22.20 0.27 -0.17
C ASP A 272 -22.33 1.60 0.59
N GLY A 273 -23.38 2.38 0.29
CA GLY A 273 -23.61 3.71 0.87
C GLY A 273 -22.68 4.82 0.37
N ASN A 274 -21.62 4.48 -0.37
CA ASN A 274 -20.56 5.40 -0.73
C ASN A 274 -20.61 5.84 -2.20
N LEU A 275 -20.52 7.15 -2.44
CA LEU A 275 -20.33 7.69 -3.77
C LEU A 275 -18.85 7.61 -4.17
N LYS A 276 -18.56 6.81 -5.20
CA LYS A 276 -17.20 6.59 -5.69
C LYS A 276 -17.11 6.54 -7.20
N ALA A 277 -16.03 7.10 -7.75
CA ALA A 277 -15.66 6.93 -9.15
C ALA A 277 -14.44 6.03 -9.24
N LYS A 278 -14.54 5.03 -10.12
CA LYS A 278 -13.61 3.92 -10.23
C LYS A 278 -13.04 3.90 -11.64
N PHE A 279 -11.74 4.16 -11.75
CA PHE A 279 -11.02 4.05 -13.01
C PHE A 279 -10.39 2.65 -13.09
N ASP A 280 -11.00 1.80 -13.91
CA ASP A 280 -10.58 0.42 -14.10
C ASP A 280 -9.66 0.26 -15.30
N ASP A 281 -8.71 -0.67 -15.17
CA ASP A 281 -7.77 -1.03 -16.22
C ASP A 281 -7.12 0.19 -16.86
N MET A 282 -6.79 1.19 -16.03
CA MET A 282 -6.12 2.39 -16.49
C MET A 282 -4.85 2.01 -17.23
N ARG A 283 -4.53 2.79 -18.26
CA ARG A 283 -3.38 2.64 -19.12
C ARG A 283 -2.82 3.99 -19.47
N VAL A 284 -1.50 4.06 -19.56
CA VAL A 284 -0.85 5.14 -20.29
C VAL A 284 -0.63 4.63 -21.71
N ALA A 285 -0.90 5.44 -22.72
CA ALA A 285 -0.59 5.13 -24.11
C ALA A 285 0.25 6.26 -24.70
N LYS A 286 1.11 5.90 -25.65
CA LYS A 286 2.06 6.81 -26.29
C LYS A 286 1.38 7.49 -27.48
N LYS A 287 1.43 8.83 -27.57
CA LYS A 287 0.84 9.58 -28.70
C LYS A 287 1.78 9.67 -29.92
N ASP A 288 3.08 9.98 -29.74
CA ASP A 288 4.07 10.13 -30.83
C ASP A 288 5.49 9.65 -30.46
N HIS A 289 6.48 9.67 -31.39
CA HIS A 289 7.86 9.14 -31.25
C HIS A 289 8.70 9.72 -30.08
N LEU A 290 8.40 9.33 -28.83
CA LEU A 290 9.24 9.57 -27.65
C LEU A 290 10.62 8.89 -27.75
N ARG A 291 11.67 9.65 -27.41
CA ARG A 291 13.02 9.14 -27.13
C ARG A 291 13.04 8.37 -25.81
N ARG A 292 13.90 7.34 -25.71
CA ARG A 292 13.96 6.41 -24.59
C ARG A 292 14.30 7.09 -23.25
N ASP A 293 15.07 8.17 -23.28
CA ASP A 293 15.55 8.87 -22.08
C ASP A 293 14.66 10.04 -21.63
N SER A 294 13.78 10.55 -22.50
CA SER A 294 12.93 11.71 -22.21
C SER A 294 11.89 11.46 -21.11
N VAL A 295 11.56 10.19 -20.82
CA VAL A 295 10.47 9.82 -19.91
C VAL A 295 10.96 9.59 -18.48
N ALA A 296 12.20 9.11 -18.34
CA ALA A 296 12.77 8.69 -17.07
C ALA A 296 13.02 9.82 -16.07
N THR A 297 13.10 11.06 -16.56
CA THR A 297 13.41 12.25 -15.76
C THR A 297 12.18 13.08 -15.41
N LYS A 298 11.02 12.79 -16.01
CA LYS A 298 9.77 13.55 -15.78
C LYS A 298 8.92 12.87 -14.72
N ARG A 299 8.36 13.68 -13.82
CA ARG A 299 7.28 13.28 -12.91
C ARG A 299 5.92 13.66 -13.51
N TYR A 300 4.95 12.80 -13.27
CA TYR A 300 3.58 12.97 -13.70
C TYR A 300 2.63 12.81 -12.51
N CYS A 301 1.50 13.49 -12.57
CA CYS A 301 0.37 13.26 -11.68
C CYS A 301 -0.90 13.03 -12.50
N LEU A 302 -1.87 12.38 -11.87
CA LEU A 302 -3.23 12.29 -12.38
C LEU A 302 -4.04 13.44 -11.78
N CYS A 303 -4.68 14.23 -12.63
CA CYS A 303 -5.57 15.30 -12.22
C CYS A 303 -7.01 14.96 -12.56
N TYR A 304 -7.88 15.00 -11.56
CA TYR A 304 -9.30 14.70 -11.70
C TYR A 304 -10.09 16.00 -11.65
N ASN A 305 -10.91 16.23 -12.67
CA ASN A 305 -11.78 17.40 -12.72
C ASN A 305 -13.06 17.12 -11.93
N ILE A 306 -13.30 17.90 -10.87
CA ILE A 306 -14.45 17.76 -9.98
C ILE A 306 -15.49 18.81 -10.36
N GLN A 307 -16.70 18.34 -10.66
CA GLN A 307 -17.88 19.17 -10.83
C GLN A 307 -19.08 18.40 -10.28
N LEU A 308 -19.47 18.70 -9.05
CA LEU A 308 -20.54 18.00 -8.33
C LEU A 308 -21.53 19.01 -7.73
N GLU A 309 -22.77 18.58 -7.54
CA GLU A 309 -23.85 19.40 -6.96
C GLU A 309 -24.37 18.76 -5.67
N ALA A 310 -24.41 19.55 -4.60
CA ALA A 310 -24.94 19.15 -3.29
C ALA A 310 -26.19 19.96 -2.95
N SER A 311 -26.88 19.54 -1.91
CA SER A 311 -28.00 20.30 -1.31
C SER A 311 -27.57 21.69 -0.84
N HIS A 312 -28.56 22.54 -0.53
CA HIS A 312 -28.35 23.95 -0.20
C HIS A 312 -27.68 24.79 -1.31
N GLY A 313 -27.79 24.35 -2.58
CA GLY A 313 -27.23 25.08 -3.74
C GLY A 313 -25.69 25.07 -3.80
N ILE A 314 -25.03 24.16 -3.07
CA ILE A 314 -23.58 24.05 -3.02
C ILE A 314 -23.10 23.34 -4.29
N LYS A 315 -22.10 23.93 -4.98
CA LYS A 315 -21.43 23.31 -6.13
C LYS A 315 -19.96 23.08 -5.82
N LEU A 316 -19.51 21.83 -5.92
CA LEU A 316 -18.12 21.45 -5.72
C LEU A 316 -17.42 21.49 -7.08
N ILE A 317 -16.73 22.59 -7.36
CA ILE A 317 -15.98 22.78 -8.61
C ILE A 317 -14.51 22.92 -8.29
N GLY A 318 -13.68 22.07 -8.89
CA GLY A 318 -12.25 22.15 -8.70
C GLY A 318 -11.53 20.92 -9.21
N LYS A 319 -10.36 20.65 -8.63
CA LYS A 319 -9.47 19.59 -9.11
C LYS A 319 -8.83 18.85 -7.95
N LYS A 320 -8.63 17.55 -8.13
CA LYS A 320 -7.86 16.70 -7.21
C LYS A 320 -6.68 16.09 -7.94
N VAL A 321 -5.53 16.02 -7.28
CA VAL A 321 -4.28 15.56 -7.90
C VAL A 321 -3.76 14.36 -7.13
N SER A 322 -3.32 13.32 -7.85
CA SER A 322 -2.70 12.14 -7.25
C SER A 322 -1.28 12.42 -6.76
N LEU A 323 -0.70 11.46 -6.03
CA LEU A 323 0.74 11.42 -5.80
C LEU A 323 1.50 11.36 -7.14
N PRO A 324 2.72 11.94 -7.19
CA PRO A 324 3.56 11.88 -8.36
C PRO A 324 4.03 10.45 -8.64
N PHE A 325 4.19 10.13 -9.93
CA PHE A 325 4.74 8.88 -10.43
C PHE A 325 5.60 9.13 -11.68
N ALA A 326 6.44 8.17 -12.05
CA ALA A 326 7.18 8.21 -13.30
C ALA A 326 6.70 7.15 -14.29
N ILE A 327 6.83 7.48 -15.58
CA ILE A 327 6.61 6.55 -16.67
C ILE A 327 7.99 6.14 -17.20
N LEU A 328 8.29 4.85 -17.24
CA LEU A 328 9.59 4.35 -17.66
C LEU A 328 9.51 3.58 -18.97
N VAL A 329 10.55 3.73 -19.79
CA VAL A 329 10.75 2.95 -21.02
C VAL A 329 11.87 1.93 -20.78
N GLY A 330 11.48 0.79 -20.20
CA GLY A 330 12.40 -0.24 -19.72
C GLY A 330 12.75 -0.09 -18.22
N PRO A 331 13.45 -1.08 -17.64
CA PRO A 331 13.83 -1.05 -16.23
C PRO A 331 14.90 0.03 -16.00
N LYS A 332 14.60 0.99 -15.12
CA LYS A 332 15.54 2.01 -14.62
C LYS A 332 15.45 2.05 -13.10
N SER A 333 16.24 1.18 -12.45
CA SER A 333 16.21 0.95 -11.01
C SER A 333 16.61 2.18 -10.20
N ASP A 334 17.43 3.07 -10.77
CA ASP A 334 17.84 4.35 -10.18
C ASP A 334 16.66 5.33 -10.05
N VAL A 335 15.79 5.39 -11.07
CA VAL A 335 14.59 6.22 -11.04
C VAL A 335 13.58 5.66 -10.03
N GLU A 336 13.39 4.34 -10.03
CA GLU A 336 12.54 3.65 -9.06
C GLU A 336 13.03 3.87 -7.61
N ALA A 337 14.34 3.78 -7.39
CA ALA A 337 14.97 4.04 -6.10
C ALA A 337 14.73 5.48 -5.61
N ARG A 338 14.85 6.46 -6.50
CA ARG A 338 14.59 7.87 -6.15
C ARG A 338 13.12 8.12 -5.80
N LEU A 339 12.19 7.55 -6.55
CA LEU A 339 10.75 7.67 -6.28
C LEU A 339 10.33 6.93 -5.02
N PHE A 340 10.97 5.80 -4.72
CA PHE A 340 10.81 5.10 -3.44
C PHE A 340 11.15 6.04 -2.27
N LEU A 341 12.32 6.69 -2.30
CA LEU A 341 12.71 7.63 -1.25
C LEU A 341 11.76 8.82 -1.15
N GLU A 342 11.33 9.37 -2.30
CA GLU A 342 10.41 10.50 -2.34
C GLU A 342 9.06 10.15 -1.70
N ARG A 343 8.47 9.01 -2.05
CA ARG A 343 7.21 8.56 -1.43
C ARG A 343 7.36 8.19 0.04
N SER A 344 8.55 7.77 0.46
CA SER A 344 8.80 7.40 1.86
C SER A 344 8.98 8.61 2.77
N PHE A 345 9.64 9.67 2.29
CA PHE A 345 10.19 10.71 3.17
C PHE A 345 9.81 12.15 2.81
N SER A 346 9.33 12.43 1.59
CA SER A 346 8.85 13.77 1.23
C SER A 346 7.47 14.04 1.82
N ASP A 347 7.10 15.32 1.97
CA ASP A 347 5.78 15.73 2.49
C ASP A 347 4.84 16.08 1.33
N LEU A 348 4.55 15.10 0.47
CA LEU A 348 3.81 15.33 -0.79
C LEU A 348 2.32 15.61 -0.56
N VAL A 349 1.79 15.20 0.60
CA VAL A 349 0.38 15.41 0.97
C VAL A 349 0.15 16.85 1.41
N ARG A 350 0.99 17.39 2.31
CA ARG A 350 0.84 18.78 2.78
C ARG A 350 1.44 19.79 1.80
N ARG A 351 2.57 19.44 1.19
CA ARG A 351 3.34 20.30 0.29
C ARG A 351 3.58 19.55 -1.03
N PRO A 352 2.60 19.57 -1.96
CA PRO A 352 2.79 18.98 -3.27
C PRO A 352 4.04 19.56 -3.92
N LEU A 353 4.85 18.70 -4.56
CA LEU A 353 6.16 19.04 -5.13
C LEU A 353 7.29 19.33 -4.11
N SER A 354 7.12 18.99 -2.82
CA SER A 354 8.19 19.15 -1.82
C SER A 354 9.45 18.37 -2.20
N ASP A 355 10.61 18.96 -1.94
CA ASP A 355 11.88 18.28 -2.09
C ASP A 355 12.07 17.16 -1.06
N MET A 356 12.87 16.17 -1.46
CA MET A 356 13.27 15.08 -0.58
C MET A 356 14.20 15.58 0.53
N PRO A 357 14.00 15.17 1.79
CA PRO A 357 14.92 15.53 2.86
C PRO A 357 16.32 14.97 2.61
N GLN A 358 17.36 15.62 3.12
CA GLN A 358 18.74 15.13 2.97
C GLN A 358 19.05 13.94 3.89
N LYS A 359 18.39 13.90 5.06
CA LYS A 359 18.63 12.95 6.14
C LYS A 359 17.31 12.43 6.69
N VAL A 360 17.30 11.18 7.14
CA VAL A 360 16.15 10.52 7.80
C VAL A 360 16.62 9.71 8.99
N TYR A 361 15.74 9.44 9.96
CA TYR A 361 16.10 8.59 11.09
C TYR A 361 16.17 7.11 10.71
N CYS A 362 17.03 6.35 11.41
CA CYS A 362 17.23 4.92 11.15
C CYS A 362 15.94 4.10 11.20
N GLN A 363 15.05 4.39 12.14
CA GLN A 363 13.79 3.68 12.28
C GLN A 363 12.89 3.89 11.04
N GLU A 364 12.72 5.15 10.61
CA GLU A 364 11.90 5.47 9.43
C GLU A 364 12.47 4.82 8.16
N MET A 365 13.80 4.81 8.02
CA MET A 365 14.46 4.13 6.91
C MET A 365 14.24 2.61 6.95
N ALA A 366 14.36 1.98 8.12
CA ALA A 366 14.18 0.54 8.26
C ALA A 366 12.76 0.10 7.88
N GLU A 367 11.74 0.84 8.33
CA GLU A 367 10.34 0.59 7.99
C GLU A 367 10.08 0.78 6.49
N ALA A 368 10.64 1.82 5.87
CA ALA A 368 10.51 2.05 4.42
C ALA A 368 11.17 0.93 3.60
N LEU A 369 12.37 0.50 3.99
CA LEU A 369 13.10 -0.58 3.32
C LEU A 369 12.38 -1.92 3.44
N GLU A 370 11.83 -2.23 4.62
CA GLU A 370 11.01 -3.42 4.85
C GLU A 370 9.79 -3.44 3.92
N MET A 371 9.01 -2.36 3.88
CA MET A 371 7.85 -2.25 2.99
C MET A 371 8.24 -2.44 1.51
N LYS A 372 9.32 -1.80 1.07
CA LYS A 372 9.77 -1.89 -0.32
C LYS A 372 10.29 -3.28 -0.67
N PHE A 373 11.02 -3.93 0.24
CA PHE A 373 11.53 -5.27 0.04
C PHE A 373 10.38 -6.27 -0.13
N GLN A 374 9.41 -6.22 0.77
CA GLN A 374 8.21 -7.07 0.70
C GLN A 374 7.42 -6.83 -0.59
N ALA A 375 7.27 -5.57 -1.01
CA ALA A 375 6.61 -5.24 -2.26
C ALA A 375 7.32 -5.86 -3.49
N ILE A 376 8.65 -5.85 -3.53
CA ILE A 376 9.41 -6.51 -4.60
C ILE A 376 9.26 -8.05 -4.50
N VAL A 377 9.36 -8.60 -3.28
CA VAL A 377 9.21 -10.04 -3.00
C VAL A 377 7.85 -10.61 -3.43
N GLU A 378 6.80 -9.79 -3.45
CA GLU A 378 5.44 -10.17 -3.84
C GLU A 378 5.04 -9.67 -5.24
N THR A 379 5.95 -9.03 -5.97
CA THR A 379 5.66 -8.52 -7.31
C THR A 379 5.30 -9.69 -8.25
N PRO A 380 4.16 -9.65 -8.96
CA PRO A 380 3.79 -10.68 -9.93
C PRO A 380 4.85 -10.83 -11.01
N GLN A 381 5.25 -12.07 -11.31
CA GLN A 381 6.29 -12.36 -12.29
C GLN A 381 5.74 -12.38 -13.73
N LYS A 382 4.49 -12.77 -13.91
CA LYS A 382 3.78 -12.78 -15.19
C LYS A 382 2.48 -12.00 -15.10
N PRO A 383 2.00 -11.43 -16.22
CA PRO A 383 0.70 -10.74 -16.25
C PRO A 383 -0.49 -11.62 -15.87
N THR A 384 -0.36 -12.94 -16.00
CA THR A 384 -1.39 -13.94 -15.64
C THR A 384 -1.31 -14.40 -14.19
N ASP A 385 -0.23 -14.07 -13.47
CA ASP A 385 -0.09 -14.50 -12.08
C ASP A 385 -1.09 -13.71 -11.22
N GLU A 386 -1.84 -14.42 -10.38
CA GLU A 386 -2.79 -13.78 -9.47
C GLU A 386 -2.02 -12.99 -8.39
N PRO A 387 -2.44 -11.75 -8.06
CA PRO A 387 -1.87 -11.03 -6.95
C PRO A 387 -2.09 -11.80 -5.64
N ILE A 388 -0.98 -12.15 -5.00
CA ILE A 388 -0.99 -12.82 -3.71
C ILE A 388 -1.32 -11.76 -2.64
N MET A 389 -2.52 -11.82 -2.05
CA MET A 389 -2.91 -10.99 -0.91
C MET A 389 -2.63 -11.72 0.41
N VAL A 390 -1.36 -11.94 0.72
CA VAL A 390 -0.92 -12.61 1.95
C VAL A 390 -0.18 -11.62 2.82
N GLN A 391 -0.22 -11.83 4.14
CA GLN A 391 0.57 -11.03 5.06
C GLN A 391 2.06 -11.29 4.81
N PRO A 392 2.87 -10.27 4.50
CA PRO A 392 4.29 -10.45 4.23
C PRO A 392 5.07 -10.90 5.48
N ARG A 393 6.15 -11.65 5.28
CA ARG A 393 7.16 -11.90 6.32
C ARG A 393 7.84 -10.58 6.71
N MET A 394 7.75 -10.22 7.98
CA MET A 394 8.47 -9.08 8.56
C MET A 394 9.95 -9.39 8.72
N PHE A 395 10.78 -8.36 8.60
CA PHE A 395 12.18 -8.39 9.00
C PHE A 395 12.30 -8.57 10.51
N THR A 396 13.31 -9.33 10.91
CA THR A 396 13.72 -9.39 12.30
C THR A 396 14.42 -8.09 12.72
N LEU A 397 14.62 -7.89 14.02
CA LEU A 397 15.41 -6.75 14.50
C LEU A 397 16.84 -6.80 13.95
N GLN A 398 17.42 -8.00 13.85
CA GLN A 398 18.76 -8.23 13.30
C GLN A 398 18.84 -7.86 11.81
N ASP A 399 17.84 -8.23 11.02
CA ASP A 399 17.77 -7.80 9.60
C ASP A 399 17.77 -6.27 9.51
N LYS A 400 16.94 -5.60 10.31
CA LYS A 400 16.85 -4.14 10.33
C LYS A 400 18.18 -3.50 10.73
N GLU A 401 18.82 -3.98 11.79
CA GLU A 401 20.13 -3.51 12.24
C GLU A 401 21.21 -3.70 11.17
N HIS A 402 21.29 -4.90 10.57
CA HIS A 402 22.28 -5.21 9.52
C HIS A 402 22.13 -4.27 8.34
N ILE A 403 20.91 -4.11 7.81
CA ILE A 403 20.62 -3.24 6.66
C ILE A 403 20.94 -1.78 6.98
N ILE A 404 20.54 -1.29 8.17
CA ILE A 404 20.75 0.10 8.57
C ILE A 404 22.23 0.42 8.72
N LEU A 405 23.02 -0.45 9.34
CA LEU A 405 24.46 -0.25 9.48
C LEU A 405 25.16 -0.13 8.13
N ARG A 406 24.65 -0.82 7.09
CA ARG A 406 25.18 -0.71 5.72
C ARG A 406 25.02 0.68 5.12
N LEU A 407 24.02 1.45 5.58
CA LEU A 407 23.77 2.82 5.13
C LEU A 407 24.60 3.87 5.89
N LYS A 408 25.49 3.44 6.79
CA LYS A 408 26.41 4.29 7.58
C LYS A 408 25.66 5.41 8.31
N PRO A 409 24.82 5.07 9.29
CA PRO A 409 24.14 6.08 10.10
C PRO A 409 25.19 6.91 10.86
N ASN A 410 24.87 8.19 11.09
CA ASN A 410 25.69 9.06 11.91
C ASN A 410 25.47 8.77 13.41
N LYS A 411 26.19 9.49 14.27
CA LYS A 411 26.09 9.36 15.73
C LYS A 411 24.70 9.71 16.28
N ASP A 412 23.92 10.48 15.54
CA ASP A 412 22.57 10.91 15.90
C ASP A 412 21.48 9.92 15.44
N GLY A 413 21.87 8.77 14.90
CA GLY A 413 20.92 7.77 14.38
C GLY A 413 20.21 8.22 13.11
N GLN A 414 20.86 9.04 12.28
CA GLN A 414 20.35 9.54 11.00
C GLN A 414 21.18 9.02 9.83
N ILE A 415 20.52 8.82 8.69
CA ILE A 415 21.09 8.32 7.45
C ILE A 415 21.02 9.41 6.39
N MET A 416 22.13 9.66 5.68
CA MET A 416 22.13 10.49 4.48
C MET A 416 21.43 9.74 3.35
N LEU A 417 20.36 10.29 2.77
CA LEU A 417 19.62 9.61 1.70
C LEU A 417 20.46 9.37 0.44
N GLU A 418 21.47 10.21 0.20
CA GLU A 418 22.44 10.00 -0.87
C GLU A 418 23.20 8.67 -0.71
N ASN A 419 23.41 8.17 0.52
CA ASN A 419 24.04 6.87 0.75
C ASN A 419 23.21 5.74 0.13
N PHE A 420 21.88 5.81 0.19
CA PHE A 420 21.01 4.81 -0.45
C PHE A 420 21.26 4.73 -1.96
N LEU A 421 21.47 5.89 -2.62
CA LEU A 421 21.65 5.99 -4.06
C LEU A 421 23.09 5.75 -4.53
N LYS A 422 24.10 6.15 -3.75
CA LYS A 422 25.50 6.22 -4.20
C LYS A 422 26.49 5.40 -3.39
N LEU A 423 26.16 5.01 -2.16
CA LEU A 423 27.11 4.25 -1.33
C LEU A 423 27.30 2.85 -1.92
N ALA A 424 28.53 2.57 -2.35
CA ALA A 424 28.90 1.24 -2.78
C ALA A 424 28.92 0.28 -1.57
N VAL A 425 28.18 -0.82 -1.68
CA VAL A 425 28.08 -1.83 -0.61
C VAL A 425 28.52 -3.21 -1.04
N CYS A 426 28.50 -3.51 -2.34
CA CYS A 426 28.98 -4.77 -2.88
C CYS A 426 29.67 -4.56 -4.24
N GLN A 427 30.19 -5.63 -4.82
CA GLN A 427 30.88 -5.62 -6.10
C GLN A 427 30.37 -6.73 -7.02
N GLU A 428 30.40 -6.49 -8.32
CA GLU A 428 30.06 -7.43 -9.38
C GLU A 428 31.26 -7.62 -10.30
N TYR A 429 31.55 -8.86 -10.69
CA TYR A 429 32.55 -9.13 -11.72
C TYR A 429 31.89 -9.22 -13.10
N ILE A 430 32.19 -8.25 -13.97
CA ILE A 430 31.60 -8.15 -15.30
C ILE A 430 32.60 -8.70 -16.31
N LYS A 431 32.22 -9.77 -17.02
CA LYS A 431 33.01 -10.30 -18.14
C LYS A 431 32.67 -9.58 -19.44
N ASN A 432 33.71 -9.12 -20.14
CA ASN A 432 33.58 -8.63 -21.50
C ASN A 432 33.38 -9.82 -22.46
N LYS A 433 32.25 -9.83 -23.17
CA LYS A 433 31.88 -10.91 -24.10
C LYS A 433 32.83 -11.05 -25.30
N THR A 434 33.61 -10.02 -25.63
CA THR A 434 34.51 -10.03 -26.78
C THR A 434 35.96 -10.36 -26.42
N THR A 435 36.46 -9.88 -25.28
CA THR A 435 37.88 -10.07 -24.90
C THR A 435 38.11 -11.18 -23.86
N ASN A 436 37.04 -11.76 -23.29
CA ASN A 436 37.11 -12.69 -22.14
C ASN A 436 37.82 -12.12 -20.89
N GLU A 437 38.24 -10.86 -20.91
CA GLU A 437 38.70 -10.12 -19.74
C GLU A 437 37.50 -9.64 -18.93
N GLY A 438 37.68 -9.39 -17.64
CA GLY A 438 36.60 -8.88 -16.80
C GLY A 438 37.09 -7.94 -15.71
N GLU A 439 36.19 -7.07 -15.30
CA GLU A 439 36.45 -5.98 -14.36
C GLU A 439 35.50 -6.05 -13.16
N TRP A 440 36.00 -5.67 -11.99
CA TRP A 440 35.19 -5.52 -10.79
C TRP A 440 34.52 -4.15 -10.78
N LYS A 441 33.19 -4.14 -10.76
CA LYS A 441 32.36 -2.94 -10.66
C LYS A 441 31.77 -2.82 -9.25
N LEU A 442 31.86 -1.63 -8.66
CA LEU A 442 31.17 -1.31 -7.41
C LEU A 442 29.67 -1.09 -7.64
N VAL A 443 28.85 -1.61 -6.72
CA VAL A 443 27.39 -1.55 -6.80
C VAL A 443 26.82 -0.81 -5.59
N ALA A 444 25.93 0.14 -5.88
CA ALA A 444 25.27 0.97 -4.89
C ALA A 444 24.26 0.18 -4.03
N PHE A 445 23.93 0.73 -2.86
CA PHE A 445 23.02 0.09 -1.90
C PHE A 445 21.66 -0.28 -2.50
N PHE A 446 20.97 0.65 -3.17
CA PHE A 446 19.62 0.38 -3.70
C PHE A 446 19.61 -0.80 -4.68
N ASP A 447 20.62 -0.89 -5.54
CA ASP A 447 20.71 -1.90 -6.59
C ASP A 447 20.97 -3.28 -5.97
N TRP A 448 21.92 -3.35 -5.02
CA TRP A 448 22.14 -4.56 -4.21
C TRP A 448 20.87 -5.03 -3.49
N PHE A 449 20.19 -4.09 -2.82
CA PHE A 449 19.02 -4.38 -2.01
C PHE A 449 17.83 -4.86 -2.85
N PHE A 450 17.52 -4.15 -3.95
CA PHE A 450 16.46 -4.55 -4.88
C PHE A 450 16.78 -5.89 -5.53
N LYS A 451 18.05 -6.13 -5.88
CA LYS A 451 18.45 -7.39 -6.51
C LYS A 451 18.23 -8.61 -5.61
N ILE A 452 18.48 -8.49 -4.32
CA ILE A 452 18.20 -9.56 -3.36
C ILE A 452 16.70 -9.87 -3.35
N ALA A 453 15.85 -8.86 -3.26
CA ALA A 453 14.40 -9.03 -3.25
C ALA A 453 13.89 -9.68 -4.55
N GLU A 454 14.44 -9.29 -5.72
CA GLU A 454 14.14 -9.93 -7.01
C GLU A 454 14.52 -11.42 -7.05
N ILE A 455 15.69 -11.78 -6.50
CA ILE A 455 16.15 -13.18 -6.44
C ILE A 455 15.19 -14.00 -5.57
N ILE A 456 14.74 -13.43 -4.45
CA ILE A 456 13.77 -14.08 -3.58
C ILE A 456 12.46 -14.28 -4.32
N ASN A 457 11.87 -13.21 -4.86
CA ASN A 457 10.62 -13.27 -5.60
C ASN A 457 10.66 -14.34 -6.71
N LYS A 458 11.75 -14.39 -7.48
CA LYS A 458 11.84 -15.30 -8.64
C LYS A 458 12.21 -16.73 -8.31
N TYR A 459 13.08 -16.97 -7.32
CA TYR A 459 13.69 -18.29 -7.11
C TYR A 459 13.48 -18.87 -5.72
N LEU A 460 13.25 -18.03 -4.70
CA LEU A 460 13.29 -18.45 -3.29
C LEU A 460 12.05 -18.04 -2.49
N TYR A 461 10.96 -17.63 -3.15
CA TYR A 461 9.77 -17.09 -2.49
C TYR A 461 9.23 -18.04 -1.42
N GLN A 462 9.04 -19.32 -1.76
CA GLN A 462 8.54 -20.31 -0.81
C GLN A 462 9.48 -20.50 0.39
N MET A 463 10.79 -20.67 0.15
CA MET A 463 11.78 -20.81 1.23
C MET A 463 11.87 -19.56 2.11
N TRP A 464 11.67 -18.37 1.55
CA TRP A 464 11.65 -17.11 2.29
C TRP A 464 10.43 -17.03 3.21
N THR A 465 9.25 -17.34 2.69
CA THR A 465 7.97 -17.35 3.41
C THR A 465 7.94 -18.41 4.50
N ASP A 466 8.51 -19.59 4.24
CA ASP A 466 8.63 -20.69 5.20
C ASP A 466 9.69 -20.44 6.29
N GLY A 467 10.39 -19.29 6.25
CA GLY A 467 11.39 -18.93 7.26
C GLY A 467 12.70 -19.73 7.18
N LEU A 468 12.95 -20.44 6.07
CA LEU A 468 14.16 -21.26 5.87
C LEU A 468 15.40 -20.43 5.55
N ILE A 469 15.19 -19.16 5.19
CA ILE A 469 16.26 -18.21 4.87
C ILE A 469 16.45 -17.27 6.05
N TYR A 470 17.66 -17.29 6.62
CA TYR A 470 18.05 -16.37 7.68
C TYR A 470 17.96 -14.93 7.18
N GLY A 471 18.57 -14.66 6.01
CA GLY A 471 18.43 -13.38 5.32
C GLY A 471 19.68 -12.53 5.42
N PHE A 472 19.57 -11.34 6.02
CA PHE A 472 20.64 -10.36 6.09
C PHE A 472 21.64 -10.74 7.18
N CYS A 473 22.82 -11.23 6.79
CA CYS A 473 23.81 -11.72 7.74
C CYS A 473 25.23 -11.71 7.17
N GLY A 474 26.14 -11.15 7.98
CA GLY A 474 27.58 -11.11 7.73
C GLY A 474 28.22 -12.49 7.63
N LYS A 475 29.42 -12.57 7.04
CA LYS A 475 30.20 -13.81 7.09
C LYS A 475 30.55 -14.18 8.54
N ASP A 476 31.12 -13.23 9.26
CA ASP A 476 31.65 -13.47 10.61
C ASP A 476 30.52 -13.76 11.61
N GLU A 477 29.41 -13.02 11.50
CA GLU A 477 28.18 -13.27 12.25
C GLU A 477 27.63 -14.69 11.96
N ALA A 478 27.52 -15.09 10.69
CA ALA A 478 27.05 -16.43 10.35
C ALA A 478 27.97 -17.54 10.89
N GLU A 479 29.29 -17.33 10.88
CA GLU A 479 30.22 -18.27 11.48
C GLU A 479 30.03 -18.37 13.00
N GLU A 480 29.82 -17.25 13.68
CA GLU A 480 29.57 -17.21 15.13
C GLU A 480 28.27 -17.92 15.50
N LEU A 481 27.18 -17.62 14.79
CA LEU A 481 25.87 -18.27 14.98
C LEU A 481 25.98 -19.79 14.79
N LEU A 482 26.69 -20.24 13.75
CA LEU A 482 26.89 -21.66 13.50
C LEU A 482 27.80 -22.31 14.56
N LYS A 483 28.86 -21.64 15.03
CA LYS A 483 29.73 -22.15 16.12
C LYS A 483 28.96 -22.41 17.42
N ASN A 484 27.91 -21.65 17.67
CA ASN A 484 27.04 -21.82 18.84
C ASN A 484 26.11 -23.05 18.73
N VAL A 485 25.87 -23.56 17.51
CA VAL A 485 25.14 -24.81 17.28
C VAL A 485 26.11 -25.99 17.40
N ARG A 486 26.13 -26.62 18.57
CA ARG A 486 27.12 -27.69 18.90
C ARG A 486 26.62 -29.11 18.67
N GLN A 487 25.33 -29.32 18.50
CA GLN A 487 24.71 -30.64 18.58
C GLN A 487 24.63 -31.36 17.22
N HIS A 488 24.49 -30.61 16.11
CA HIS A 488 24.28 -31.17 14.77
C HIS A 488 25.05 -30.39 13.69
N SER A 489 25.19 -30.99 12.50
CA SER A 489 25.62 -30.24 11.33
C SER A 489 24.49 -29.33 10.86
N CYS A 490 24.83 -28.08 10.58
CA CYS A 490 23.86 -27.02 10.34
C CYS A 490 24.30 -26.14 9.17
N LEU A 491 23.35 -25.75 8.32
CA LEU A 491 23.55 -24.71 7.31
C LEU A 491 22.76 -23.45 7.65
N LEU A 492 23.23 -22.30 7.16
CA LEU A 492 22.57 -21.00 7.27
C LEU A 492 22.57 -20.35 5.88
N ILE A 493 21.36 -20.04 5.38
CA ILE A 493 21.16 -19.39 4.09
C ILE A 493 21.08 -17.88 4.32
N ARG A 494 22.00 -17.12 3.73
CA ARG A 494 22.11 -15.67 3.88
C ARG A 494 22.34 -14.97 2.55
N PHE A 495 22.00 -13.68 2.50
CA PHE A 495 22.28 -12.84 1.35
C PHE A 495 23.76 -12.46 1.30
N SER A 496 24.33 -12.33 0.10
CA SER A 496 25.72 -11.91 0.00
C SER A 496 25.85 -10.41 0.27
N ASP A 497 26.73 -10.08 1.21
CA ASP A 497 27.07 -8.71 1.55
C ASP A 497 28.14 -8.07 0.66
N VAL A 498 28.89 -8.88 -0.07
CA VAL A 498 30.09 -8.41 -0.80
C VAL A 498 29.97 -8.66 -2.29
N GLU A 499 29.27 -9.72 -2.71
CA GLU A 499 29.11 -10.05 -4.12
C GLU A 499 27.66 -9.80 -4.56
N TYR A 500 27.49 -9.01 -5.62
CA TYR A 500 26.18 -8.66 -6.15
C TYR A 500 25.41 -9.88 -6.66
N GLY A 501 24.11 -9.95 -6.32
CA GLY A 501 23.20 -10.96 -6.87
C GLY A 501 23.47 -12.41 -6.45
N LYS A 502 24.20 -12.63 -5.34
CA LYS A 502 24.53 -13.96 -4.84
C LYS A 502 23.83 -14.29 -3.51
N ILE A 503 23.43 -15.55 -3.38
CA ILE A 503 22.97 -16.15 -2.13
C ILE A 503 24.11 -17.01 -1.58
N LYS A 504 24.41 -16.90 -0.29
CA LYS A 504 25.46 -17.64 0.41
C LYS A 504 24.87 -18.70 1.30
N ILE A 505 25.54 -19.85 1.36
CA ILE A 505 25.22 -20.93 2.28
C ILE A 505 26.44 -21.15 3.15
N SER A 506 26.36 -20.71 4.40
CA SER A 506 27.37 -21.00 5.41
C SER A 506 27.04 -22.35 6.04
N VAL A 507 28.01 -23.24 6.14
CA VAL A 507 27.80 -24.63 6.55
C VAL A 507 28.79 -24.97 7.65
N ARG A 508 28.30 -25.59 8.72
CA ARG A 508 29.10 -26.23 9.76
C ARG A 508 28.85 -27.73 9.72
N TYR A 509 29.88 -28.49 9.39
CA TYR A 509 29.82 -29.95 9.39
C TYR A 509 30.04 -30.51 10.81
N ARG A 510 29.75 -31.80 11.00
CA ARG A 510 29.92 -32.48 12.30
C ARG A 510 31.37 -32.48 12.80
N ASN A 511 32.33 -32.38 11.89
CA ASN A 511 33.76 -32.23 12.21
C ASN A 511 34.16 -30.80 12.63
N ASN A 512 33.20 -29.89 12.85
CA ASN A 512 33.38 -28.48 13.16
C ASN A 512 34.00 -27.63 12.04
N VAL A 513 34.21 -28.17 10.85
CA VAL A 513 34.70 -27.40 9.70
C VAL A 513 33.59 -26.48 9.20
N LEU A 514 33.95 -25.21 8.99
CA LEU A 514 33.09 -24.20 8.38
C LEU A 514 33.44 -24.06 6.90
N GLN A 515 32.42 -24.08 6.04
CA GLN A 515 32.55 -23.82 4.61
C GLN A 515 31.47 -22.85 4.15
N HIS A 516 31.76 -22.14 3.07
CA HIS A 516 30.82 -21.21 2.46
C HIS A 516 30.66 -21.52 0.98
N HIS A 517 29.42 -21.75 0.58
CA HIS A 517 29.02 -21.93 -0.80
C HIS A 517 28.23 -20.71 -1.29
N TRP A 518 28.11 -20.56 -2.60
CA TRP A 518 27.37 -19.47 -3.19
C TRP A 518 26.66 -19.90 -4.47
N TYR A 519 25.54 -19.24 -4.73
CA TYR A 519 24.68 -19.47 -5.89
C TYR A 519 24.27 -18.11 -6.45
N ASP A 520 24.34 -17.96 -7.77
CA ASP A 520 23.80 -16.81 -8.47
C ASP A 520 22.49 -17.17 -9.20
N TYR A 521 21.93 -16.20 -9.93
CA TYR A 521 20.68 -16.41 -10.68
C TYR A 521 20.82 -17.49 -11.76
N SER A 522 22.01 -17.70 -12.33
CA SER A 522 22.22 -18.71 -13.37
C SER A 522 22.16 -20.11 -12.76
N ASP A 523 22.77 -20.30 -11.59
CA ASP A 523 22.70 -21.56 -10.84
C ASP A 523 21.26 -21.89 -10.43
N LEU A 524 20.56 -20.89 -9.86
CA LEU A 524 19.18 -21.03 -9.37
C LEU A 524 18.16 -21.28 -10.49
N ASN A 525 18.44 -20.83 -11.72
CA ASN A 525 17.64 -21.17 -12.90
C ASN A 525 17.82 -22.63 -13.32
N VAL A 526 19.04 -23.17 -13.22
CA VAL A 526 19.34 -24.56 -13.61
C VAL A 526 18.70 -25.53 -12.63
N ARG A 527 18.77 -25.23 -11.34
CA ARG A 527 18.18 -26.06 -10.29
C ARG A 527 17.74 -25.20 -9.11
N SER A 528 16.53 -25.45 -8.63
CA SER A 528 16.04 -24.80 -7.42
C SER A 528 16.92 -25.10 -6.21
N LEU A 529 17.06 -24.12 -5.32
CA LEU A 529 17.91 -24.23 -4.15
C LEU A 529 17.49 -25.41 -3.24
N SER A 530 16.19 -25.61 -3.04
CA SER A 530 15.66 -26.74 -2.27
C SER A 530 16.14 -28.09 -2.80
N LYS A 531 16.11 -28.28 -4.13
CA LYS A 531 16.56 -29.53 -4.76
C LYS A 531 18.07 -29.67 -4.71
N GLU A 532 18.79 -28.57 -4.85
CA GLU A 532 20.25 -28.55 -4.74
C GLU A 532 20.72 -28.96 -3.34
N LEU A 533 20.10 -28.42 -2.28
CA LEU A 533 20.39 -28.76 -0.88
C LEU A 533 20.15 -30.24 -0.58
N LEU A 534 19.15 -30.88 -1.21
CA LEU A 534 18.84 -32.30 -0.99
C LEU A 534 19.67 -33.28 -1.84
N THR A 535 20.22 -32.85 -2.97
CA THR A 535 20.82 -33.77 -3.97
C THR A 535 22.31 -33.60 -4.15
N ASN A 536 22.88 -32.44 -3.83
CA ASN A 536 24.31 -32.21 -4.00
C ASN A 536 25.11 -32.87 -2.86
N HIS A 537 26.16 -33.62 -3.22
CA HIS A 537 27.08 -34.25 -2.28
C HIS A 537 27.69 -33.26 -1.27
N LYS A 538 27.83 -31.98 -1.65
CA LYS A 538 28.29 -30.88 -0.76
C LYS A 538 27.45 -30.73 0.51
N PHE A 539 26.17 -31.09 0.47
CA PHE A 539 25.26 -30.95 1.62
C PHE A 539 24.81 -32.29 2.20
N SER A 540 25.39 -33.41 1.74
CA SER A 540 24.95 -34.76 2.12
C SER A 540 25.14 -35.10 3.60
N GLU A 541 26.03 -34.39 4.29
CA GLU A 541 26.30 -34.57 5.73
C GLU A 541 25.60 -33.51 6.59
N ILE A 542 24.67 -32.72 6.03
CA ILE A 542 23.99 -31.63 6.74
C ILE A 542 22.61 -32.08 7.21
N ASP A 543 22.38 -31.96 8.53
CA ASP A 543 21.15 -32.43 9.16
C ASP A 543 20.09 -31.32 9.28
N HIS A 544 20.51 -30.08 9.56
CA HIS A 544 19.60 -28.98 9.90
C HIS A 544 19.86 -27.68 9.13
N ILE A 545 18.81 -26.88 8.96
CA ILE A 545 18.83 -25.46 8.62
C ILE A 545 18.76 -24.68 9.94
N TYR A 546 19.58 -23.64 10.07
CA TYR A 546 19.62 -22.81 11.26
C TYR A 546 18.24 -22.21 11.59
N PRO A 547 17.83 -22.14 12.88
CA PRO A 547 18.60 -22.58 14.05
C PRO A 547 18.52 -24.08 14.35
N ASP A 548 17.37 -24.72 14.10
CA ASP A 548 17.15 -26.13 14.44
C ASP A 548 16.01 -26.75 13.59
N ILE A 549 15.99 -26.42 12.30
CA ILE A 549 14.97 -26.90 11.36
C ILE A 549 15.52 -28.13 10.64
N ASN A 550 14.90 -29.29 10.78
CA ASN A 550 15.36 -30.50 10.09
C ASN A 550 15.30 -30.32 8.56
N LEU A 551 16.45 -30.49 7.88
CA LEU A 551 16.61 -30.19 6.46
C LEU A 551 15.69 -31.03 5.56
N GLU A 552 15.65 -32.35 5.79
CA GLU A 552 14.83 -33.26 4.98
C GLU A 552 13.33 -33.05 5.24
N ALA A 553 12.94 -32.77 6.49
CA ALA A 553 11.55 -32.52 6.84
C ALA A 553 11.03 -31.20 6.25
N ALA A 554 11.84 -30.14 6.31
CA ALA A 554 11.46 -28.82 5.80
C ALA A 554 11.38 -28.76 4.26
N LEU A 555 12.06 -29.65 3.54
CA LEU A 555 12.15 -29.62 2.08
C LEU A 555 11.54 -30.87 1.37
N GLY A 556 10.94 -31.84 2.10
CA GLY A 556 10.71 -33.26 1.73
C GLY A 556 10.10 -33.62 0.35
N GLU A 557 10.06 -34.88 -0.14
CA GLU A 557 10.24 -36.24 0.44
C GLU A 557 11.37 -37.09 -0.23
N ARG A 558 12.01 -37.99 0.54
CA ARG A 558 12.21 -39.38 0.10
C ARG A 558 11.61 -40.33 1.13
N LYS A 559 10.47 -40.96 0.79
CA LYS A 559 10.43 -42.42 0.97
C LYS A 559 11.67 -42.94 0.25
N LYS A 560 12.66 -43.43 1.00
CA LYS A 560 13.69 -44.28 0.43
C LYS A 560 12.93 -45.35 -0.36
N SER A 561 13.03 -45.31 -1.69
CA SER A 561 12.76 -46.48 -2.50
C SER A 561 13.78 -47.52 -2.04
N SER A 562 13.39 -48.27 -1.03
CA SER A 562 14.02 -49.51 -0.65
C SER A 562 13.91 -50.39 -1.90
N LYS A 563 15.04 -50.53 -2.56
CA LYS A 563 15.34 -51.54 -3.57
C LYS A 563 14.75 -51.22 -4.95
N ASN A 564 15.70 -51.02 -5.87
CA ASN A 564 15.66 -51.68 -7.17
C ASN A 564 15.06 -53.09 -7.04
N LYS A 565 13.75 -53.22 -7.25
CA LYS A 565 13.17 -54.37 -7.91
C LYS A 565 12.56 -53.82 -9.19
N LYS A 566 13.25 -54.08 -10.31
CA LYS A 566 12.69 -53.95 -11.65
C LYS A 566 11.25 -54.48 -11.63
N PRO A 567 10.28 -53.85 -12.31
CA PRO A 567 8.98 -54.46 -12.48
C PRO A 567 9.20 -55.84 -13.09
N ARG A 568 8.70 -56.89 -12.43
CA ARG A 568 8.57 -58.19 -13.11
C ARG A 568 7.61 -57.93 -14.25
N ILE A 569 8.13 -58.04 -15.47
CA ILE A 569 7.31 -58.26 -16.65
C ILE A 569 6.57 -59.57 -16.38
N LEU A 570 5.32 -59.46 -15.91
CA LEU A 570 4.38 -60.56 -15.99
C LEU A 570 3.98 -60.59 -17.46
N ASN A 571 4.55 -61.54 -18.20
CA ASN A 571 4.02 -61.91 -19.50
C ASN A 571 2.52 -62.19 -19.33
N PRO A 572 1.64 -61.63 -20.18
CA PRO A 572 0.21 -61.91 -20.09
C PRO A 572 -0.03 -63.40 -20.39
N THR A 573 -0.55 -64.13 -19.40
CA THR A 573 -1.14 -65.45 -19.62
C THR A 573 -2.51 -65.32 -20.32
N PRO A 574 -2.89 -66.23 -21.22
CA PRO A 574 -3.96 -66.02 -22.22
C PRO A 574 -5.40 -66.16 -21.70
N PHE A 575 -5.70 -65.78 -20.45
CA PHE A 575 -6.97 -66.15 -19.79
C PHE A 575 -7.79 -64.98 -19.24
N TYR A 576 -7.68 -63.78 -19.83
CA TYR A 576 -8.36 -62.58 -19.31
C TYR A 576 -9.20 -61.81 -20.36
N PHE A 577 -9.63 -62.47 -21.44
CA PHE A 577 -10.44 -61.84 -22.50
C PHE A 577 -11.78 -62.56 -22.80
N ASP A 578 -12.39 -63.19 -21.80
CA ASP A 578 -13.66 -63.93 -22.01
C ASP A 578 -14.88 -63.43 -21.23
N ASN A 579 -14.86 -62.23 -20.61
CA ASN A 579 -16.00 -61.83 -19.75
C ASN A 579 -16.46 -60.37 -19.81
N GLN A 580 -16.38 -59.72 -20.98
CA GLN A 580 -17.04 -58.41 -21.18
C GLN A 580 -17.74 -58.28 -22.55
N CYS A 581 -18.48 -59.32 -22.94
CA CYS A 581 -19.50 -59.23 -23.99
C CYS A 581 -20.85 -59.74 -23.45
N ALA A 582 -21.51 -58.93 -22.62
CA ALA A 582 -22.94 -59.08 -22.35
C ALA A 582 -23.47 -57.82 -21.64
N ALA A 583 -23.98 -56.86 -22.41
CA ALA A 583 -25.18 -56.05 -22.13
C ALA A 583 -25.23 -54.81 -23.05
N THR A 584 -25.35 -55.05 -24.35
CA THR A 584 -26.17 -54.19 -25.21
C THR A 584 -27.28 -55.07 -25.77
N SER A 585 -28.50 -54.92 -25.25
CA SER A 585 -29.69 -55.32 -25.98
C SER A 585 -30.78 -54.28 -25.77
N SER A 586 -30.99 -53.49 -26.80
CA SER A 586 -32.25 -52.83 -27.08
C SER A 586 -33.18 -53.86 -27.71
N PHE A 587 -34.17 -54.35 -26.95
CA PHE A 587 -35.54 -54.65 -27.37
C PHE A 587 -36.39 -54.90 -26.11
#